data_AF-A0A386RBZ0-F1
#
_entry.id   AF-A0A386RBZ0-F1
#
_cell.length_a   1.000
_cell.length_b   1.000
_cell.length_c   1.000
_cell.angle_alpha   90.00
_cell.angle_beta   90.00
_cell.angle_gamma   90.00
#
_symmetry.space_group_name_H-M   'P 1'
#
loop_
_entity.id
_entity.type
_entity.pdbx_description
1 polymer ?
#
loop_
_entity_poly.entity_id
_entity_poly.type
_entity_poly.pdbx_seq_one_letter_code
_entity_poly.pdbx_strand_id
1 'polypeptide(L)'
;MFGNDRFHSRKYLKKSYTGKSIIKTAGKRYLKIPKLGYVKTSKNGVLQNTKIKRYTVLLEPTGKYYLSLQVEISEPEKYSLTGKRVGIDVGVG
;
A
#
# COMPACT_ATOMS: atom_id res chain seq x y z
N MET A 1 0.21 -15.28 -17.87
CA MET A 1 0.81 -16.16 -16.85
C MET A 1 1.73 -15.31 -15.97
N PHE A 2 1.36 -15.04 -14.72
CA PHE A 2 2.25 -14.38 -13.74
C PHE A 2 2.93 -15.48 -12.93
N GLY A 3 4.04 -16.01 -13.45
CA GLY A 3 4.71 -17.18 -12.89
C GLY A 3 6.20 -16.94 -12.82
N ASN A 4 6.66 -16.22 -11.79
CA ASN A 4 8.00 -16.36 -11.21
C ASN A 4 8.20 -15.48 -9.96
N ASP A 5 7.19 -15.42 -9.08
CA ASP A 5 7.37 -14.82 -7.75
C ASP A 5 8.21 -15.76 -6.88
N ARG A 6 9.54 -15.63 -6.99
CA ARG A 6 10.48 -16.28 -6.08
C ARG A 6 10.42 -15.55 -4.73
N PHE A 7 9.45 -15.96 -3.90
CA PHE A 7 9.46 -15.69 -2.47
C PHE A 7 10.70 -16.37 -1.86
N HIS A 8 11.45 -15.66 -1.01
CA HIS A 8 12.63 -16.24 -0.38
C HIS A 8 12.17 -17.30 0.62
N SER A 9 12.63 -18.54 0.40
CA SER A 9 12.49 -19.72 1.25
C SER A 9 11.17 -20.52 1.13
N ARG A 10 11.36 -21.82 0.87
CA ARG A 10 10.34 -22.87 0.93
C ARG A 10 9.96 -23.24 2.38
N LYS A 11 10.73 -22.80 3.39
CA LYS A 11 10.56 -23.11 4.83
C LYS A 11 9.60 -22.16 5.57
N TYR A 12 9.19 -21.04 5.00
CA TYR A 12 8.23 -20.13 5.62
C TYR A 12 6.83 -20.33 5.01
N LEU A 13 5.87 -20.74 5.84
CA LEU A 13 4.46 -20.88 5.45
C LEU A 13 3.88 -19.55 4.92
N LYS A 14 4.44 -18.41 5.35
CA LYS A 14 4.11 -17.07 4.86
C LYS A 14 4.96 -16.72 3.63
N LYS A 15 4.39 -16.93 2.44
CA LYS A 15 4.95 -16.45 1.18
C LYS A 15 4.78 -14.93 1.08
N SER A 16 5.70 -14.18 1.70
CA SER A 16 5.71 -12.72 1.63
C SER A 16 7.08 -12.19 1.23
N TYR A 17 7.11 -11.03 0.58
CA TYR A 17 8.35 -10.30 0.36
C TYR A 17 8.11 -8.81 0.52
N THR A 18 9.14 -8.13 1.02
CA THR A 18 9.12 -6.69 1.25
C THR A 18 10.23 -6.04 0.44
N GLY A 19 9.90 -4.95 -0.24
CA GLY A 19 10.87 -4.18 -1.02
C GLY A 19 10.91 -2.72 -0.59
N LYS A 20 12.09 -2.12 -0.68
CA LYS A 20 12.29 -0.68 -0.70
C LYS A 20 12.40 -0.28 -2.17
N SER A 21 11.34 0.28 -2.76
CA SER A 21 11.41 0.67 -4.17
C SER A 21 10.30 1.62 -4.57
N ILE A 22 10.60 2.40 -5.61
CA ILE A 22 9.72 3.31 -6.32
C ILE A 22 8.70 2.46 -7.10
N ILE A 23 7.68 1.94 -6.43
CA ILE A 23 6.48 1.48 -7.14
C ILE A 23 5.97 2.70 -7.91
N LYS A 24 5.96 2.62 -9.23
CA LYS A 24 5.43 3.67 -10.09
C LYS A 24 3.97 3.37 -10.40
N THR A 25 3.15 4.40 -10.33
CA THR A 25 1.85 4.39 -10.99
C THR A 25 2.08 4.31 -12.49
N ALA A 26 1.41 3.37 -13.14
CA ALA A 26 1.41 3.18 -14.57
C ALA A 26 0.01 3.53 -15.08
N GLY A 27 -0.15 4.77 -15.55
CA GLY A 27 -1.45 5.32 -15.91
C GLY A 27 -2.41 5.43 -14.71
N LYS A 28 -3.71 5.52 -14.98
CA LYS A 28 -4.73 5.84 -13.97
C LYS A 28 -5.04 4.70 -12.99
N ARG A 29 -4.78 3.44 -13.37
CA ARG A 29 -5.32 2.25 -12.71
C ARG A 29 -4.32 1.11 -12.50
N TYR A 30 -3.03 1.31 -12.78
CA TYR A 30 -2.06 0.22 -12.63
C TYR A 30 -0.88 0.66 -11.76
N LEU A 31 -0.35 -0.31 -11.02
CA LEU A 31 0.89 -0.20 -10.27
C LEU A 31 1.90 -1.17 -10.87
N LYS A 32 3.11 -0.69 -11.19
CA LYS A 32 4.21 -1.55 -11.61
C LYS A 32 4.98 -2.03 -10.38
N ILE A 33 4.82 -3.31 -10.05
CA ILE A 33 5.47 -3.97 -8.91
C ILE A 33 6.63 -4.83 -9.45
N PRO A 34 7.84 -4.76 -8.85
CA PRO A 34 9.02 -5.44 -9.39
C PRO A 34 8.90 -6.96 -9.64
N LYS A 35 8.22 -7.73 -8.78
CA LYS A 35 8.05 -9.19 -8.97
C LYS A 35 6.70 -9.59 -9.59
N LEU A 36 5.62 -8.90 -9.18
CA LEU A 36 4.26 -9.15 -9.67
C LEU A 36 3.93 -8.55 -11.05
N GLY A 37 4.73 -7.60 -11.53
CA GLY A 37 4.42 -6.85 -12.75
C GLY A 37 3.31 -5.82 -12.55
N TYR A 38 2.43 -5.65 -13.55
CA TYR A 38 1.35 -4.68 -13.50
C TYR A 38 0.14 -5.20 -12.72
N VAL A 39 -0.19 -4.53 -11.62
CA VAL A 39 -1.37 -4.84 -10.81
C VAL A 39 -2.43 -3.76 -11.00
N LYS A 40 -3.65 -4.17 -11.37
CA LYS A 40 -4.79 -3.27 -11.50
C LYS A 40 -5.28 -2.84 -10.12
N THR A 41 -5.53 -1.55 -9.95
CA THR A 41 -6.11 -0.96 -8.74
C THR A 41 -7.29 -0.08 -9.10
N SER A 42 -8.32 -0.11 -8.26
CA SER A 42 -9.47 0.78 -8.32
C SER A 42 -9.24 2.11 -7.59
N LYS A 43 -8.14 2.24 -6.85
CA LYS A 43 -7.74 3.44 -6.11
C LYS A 43 -7.22 4.51 -7.08
N ASN A 44 -8.14 5.07 -7.85
CA ASN A 44 -7.89 6.16 -8.78
C ASN A 44 -7.51 7.43 -8.00
N GLY A 45 -6.42 8.11 -8.35
CA GLY A 45 -6.07 9.42 -7.78
C GLY A 45 -5.28 9.38 -6.47
N VAL A 46 -5.60 8.45 -5.55
CA VAL A 46 -4.96 8.40 -4.21
C VAL A 46 -3.45 8.21 -4.28
N LEU A 47 -2.95 7.50 -5.29
CA LEU A 47 -1.53 7.19 -5.43
C LEU A 47 -0.78 8.12 -6.39
N GLN A 48 -1.44 9.12 -6.98
CA GLN A 48 -0.84 9.96 -8.03
C GLN A 48 0.19 10.96 -7.48
N ASN A 49 0.01 11.42 -6.24
CA ASN A 49 0.89 12.41 -5.59
C ASN A 49 1.52 11.86 -4.29
N THR A 50 1.70 10.55 -4.19
CA THR A 50 2.23 9.91 -2.98
C THR A 50 3.59 9.29 -3.23
N LYS A 51 4.51 9.47 -2.27
CA LYS A 51 5.81 8.81 -2.31
C LYS A 51 5.72 7.48 -1.59
N ILE A 52 5.76 6.38 -2.33
CA ILE A 52 5.79 5.03 -1.75
C ILE A 52 7.21 4.76 -1.22
N LYS A 53 7.36 4.60 0.09
CA LYS A 53 8.65 4.30 0.75
C LYS A 53 8.95 2.79 0.77
N ARG A 54 7.91 1.99 0.98
CA ARG A 54 8.02 0.55 1.19
C ARG A 54 6.76 -0.16 0.74
N TYR A 55 6.92 -1.39 0.29
CA TYR A 55 5.80 -2.24 -0.05
C TYR A 55 6.03 -3.67 0.41
N THR A 56 4.95 -4.35 0.78
CA THR A 56 4.95 -5.75 1.17
C THR A 56 3.89 -6.48 0.36
N VAL A 57 4.29 -7.57 -0.29
CA VAL A 57 3.39 -8.49 -0.97
C VAL A 57 3.27 -9.75 -0.15
N LEU A 58 2.05 -10.18 0.11
CA LEU A 58 1.72 -11.44 0.78
C LEU A 58 0.88 -12.29 -0.17
N LEU A 59 1.27 -13.54 -0.35
CA LEU A 59 0.46 -14.58 -0.97
C LEU A 59 -0.08 -15.49 0.14
N GLU A 60 -1.39 -15.47 0.36
CA GLU A 60 -2.07 -16.37 1.28
C GLU A 60 -2.16 -17.80 0.70
N PRO A 61 -2.31 -18.84 1.54
CA PRO A 61 -2.53 -20.21 1.09
C PRO A 61 -3.76 -20.37 0.17
N THR A 62 -4.75 -19.49 0.30
CA THR A 62 -5.95 -19.41 -0.56
C THR A 62 -5.65 -18.97 -2.00
N GLY A 63 -4.41 -18.58 -2.30
CA GLY A 63 -4.00 -18.04 -3.59
C GLY A 63 -4.24 -16.54 -3.75
N LYS A 64 -4.78 -15.87 -2.72
CA LYS A 64 -5.01 -14.43 -2.73
C LYS A 64 -3.72 -13.65 -2.46
N TYR A 65 -3.50 -12.62 -3.26
CA TYR A 65 -2.41 -11.66 -3.06
C TYR A 65 -2.90 -10.42 -2.32
N TYR A 66 -2.13 -9.96 -1.34
CA TYR A 66 -2.32 -8.70 -0.64
C TYR A 66 -1.09 -7.82 -0.84
N LEU A 67 -1.34 -6.51 -0.97
CA LEU A 67 -0.32 -5.50 -1.13
C LEU A 67 -0.49 -4.44 -0.04
N SER A 68 0.51 -4.33 0.83
CA SER A 68 0.61 -3.25 1.80
C SER A 68 1.58 -2.20 1.28
N LEU A 69 1.15 -0.92 1.27
CA LEU A 69 1.96 0.21 0.83
C LEU A 69 2.19 1.15 2.01
N GLN A 70 3.45 1.47 2.30
CA GLN A 70 3.81 2.56 3.18
C GLN A 70 4.05 3.80 2.32
N VAL A 71 3.17 4.77 2.46
CA VAL A 71 3.17 6.01 1.66
C VAL A 71 3.42 7.22 2.53
N GLU A 72 4.17 8.16 1.98
CA GLU A 72 4.27 9.52 2.49
C GLU A 72 3.36 10.40 1.62
N ILE A 73 2.49 11.14 2.30
CA ILE A 73 1.52 12.07 1.73
C ILE A 73 1.93 13.47 2.21
N SER A 74 1.75 14.48 1.37
CA SER A 74 1.92 15.87 1.78
C SER A 74 0.99 16.20 2.96
N GLU A 75 1.37 17.18 3.77
CA GLU A 75 0.52 17.65 4.86
C GLU A 75 -0.89 17.97 4.30
N PRO A 76 -1.96 17.47 4.95
CA PRO A 76 -3.31 17.83 4.54
C PRO A 76 -3.51 19.33 4.72
N GLU A 77 -4.27 19.95 3.82
CA GLU A 77 -4.65 21.34 3.99
C GLU A 77 -5.31 21.54 5.35
N LYS A 78 -4.77 22.47 6.14
CA LYS A 78 -5.33 22.84 7.42
C LYS A 78 -6.62 23.60 7.16
N TYR A 79 -7.75 22.99 7.50
CA TYR A 79 -9.03 23.68 7.49
C TYR A 79 -9.05 24.79 8.55
N SER A 80 -9.73 25.89 8.24
CA SER A 80 -9.99 26.93 9.23
C SER A 80 -10.83 26.35 10.37
N LEU A 81 -10.45 26.70 11.61
CA LEU A 81 -11.20 26.28 12.79
C LEU A 81 -12.60 26.90 12.72
N THR A 82 -13.65 26.09 12.91
CA THR A 82 -15.04 26.53 12.81
C THR A 82 -15.53 27.37 14.01
N GLY A 83 -14.64 27.82 14.90
CA GLY A 83 -14.97 28.55 16.14
C GLY A 83 -15.79 27.74 17.16
N LYS A 84 -16.14 26.49 16.85
CA LYS A 84 -16.92 25.59 17.69
C LYS A 84 -16.01 24.86 18.67
N ARG A 85 -16.45 24.77 19.93
CA ARG A 85 -15.77 23.99 20.97
C ARG A 85 -16.13 22.52 20.80
N VAL A 86 -15.13 21.67 20.57
CA VAL A 86 -15.28 20.22 20.51
C VAL A 86 -14.53 19.62 21.70
N GLY A 87 -15.22 18.85 22.54
CA GLY A 87 -14.59 18.06 23.60
C GLY A 87 -14.29 16.66 23.09
N ILE A 88 -13.05 16.17 23.29
CA ILE A 88 -12.67 14.78 23.03
C ILE A 88 -12.51 14.13 24.40
N ASP A 89 -13.42 13.22 24.75
CA ASP A 89 -13.28 12.36 25.93
C ASP A 89 -12.76 10.99 25.47
N VAL A 90 -11.63 10.58 26.03
CA VAL A 90 -11.04 9.25 25.81
C VAL A 90 -11.04 8.53 27.16
N GLY A 91 -12.22 8.08 27.56
CA GLY A 91 -12.38 7.24 28.74
C GLY A 91 -11.52 5.99 28.62
N VAL A 92 -10.69 5.75 29.63
CA VAL A 92 -9.95 4.49 29.78
C VAL A 92 -10.88 3.53 30.51
N GLY A 93 -11.49 2.61 29.77
CA GLY A 93 -12.28 1.50 30.29
C GLY A 93 -11.48 0.20 30.29
#